data_AF-A0A9P4GNZ3-F1
#
_entry.id   AF-A0A9P4GNZ3-F1
#
_cell.length_a   1.000
_cell.length_b   1.000
_cell.length_c   1.000
_cell.angle_alpha   90.00
_cell.angle_beta   90.00
_cell.angle_gamma   90.00
#
_symmetry.space_group_name_H-M   'P 1'
#
loop_
_entity.id
_entity.type
_entity.pdbx_description
1 polymer ?
#
loop_
_entity_poly.entity_id
_entity_poly.type
_entity_poly.pdbx_seq_one_letter_code
_entity_poly.pdbx_strand_id
1 'polypeptide(L)'
;MPPRPGLGKRPSSNSKDVSPPPSKRRQQSTTTSKAVANFFTPTSRKEPEKMTWRVVKDSLLVGRYSASTTTQGVTEGKRRVAAFDFDSTLIKPASGKTFGRDATDWKWWDSSVPGKLKELHEQGFLIAIVSNQGGISLKPDPKTVKSDQKRLADFKGKVSAVLNQLDLPIYVYAATARDQYRKPRTGMWQELVEDYDLDSASSVDLENSLFVGDAGGRDAGAGGAGKDHSCVDRDFAANVGLPFHTPEEYFLHEDPRPFVRSFDPITYIQKQADKPKSACTFGGSSAVTITKPDTSDIVLFCGSPGSGKSSFYWKHLQPLGYRRVNQDNLKTREKCVKAATVLIDEGIPVVVDNTNADLETRAVWIALARKLSIPIRCVLFTASAKLCEHNDTVRALNIGPETNPESRSILPKLAFNGFASRYREPSVPEGFEDIIKVDFEFEGPEEQKKLWSKYWV
;
A
#
# COMPACT_ATOMS: atom_id res chain seq x y z
N MET A 1 20.38 45.92 -73.96
CA MET A 1 19.43 46.46 -74.97
C MET A 1 18.12 46.82 -74.27
N PRO A 2 17.55 48.02 -74.52
CA PRO A 2 16.10 48.29 -74.43
C PRO A 2 15.42 47.82 -75.75
N PRO A 3 14.13 48.11 -76.09
CA PRO A 3 13.02 48.78 -75.39
C PRO A 3 11.80 47.80 -75.25
N ARG A 4 10.49 48.12 -75.23
CA ARG A 4 9.66 49.36 -75.23
C ARG A 4 8.30 49.08 -74.54
N PRO A 5 7.57 50.07 -73.99
CA PRO A 5 6.33 49.85 -73.22
C PRO A 5 5.04 50.31 -73.92
N GLY A 6 3.88 50.07 -73.27
CA GLY A 6 2.67 50.88 -73.38
C GLY A 6 1.36 50.09 -73.45
N LEU A 7 0.17 50.62 -73.12
CA LEU A 7 -0.30 51.75 -72.29
C LEU A 7 -1.79 51.96 -72.65
N GLY A 8 -2.64 52.28 -71.66
CA GLY A 8 -3.99 52.82 -71.86
C GLY A 8 -5.13 51.81 -71.61
N LYS A 9 -6.27 52.20 -71.02
CA LYS A 9 -6.82 53.52 -70.64
C LYS A 9 -7.50 53.37 -69.26
N ARG A 10 -7.25 54.24 -68.24
CA ARG A 10 -7.88 55.55 -67.92
C ARG A 10 -9.41 55.46 -67.61
N PRO A 11 -9.98 56.35 -66.75
CA PRO A 11 -9.51 56.87 -65.45
C PRO A 11 -10.65 57.11 -64.41
N SER A 12 -10.31 57.63 -63.20
CA SER A 12 -11.12 58.52 -62.30
C SER A 12 -12.50 58.07 -61.77
N SER A 13 -12.98 58.44 -60.57
CA SER A 13 -12.39 59.13 -59.39
C SER A 13 -13.43 59.17 -58.24
N ASN A 14 -12.98 59.41 -57.00
CA ASN A 14 -13.76 59.85 -55.82
C ASN A 14 -14.81 58.85 -55.29
N SER A 15 -14.63 58.29 -54.09
CA SER A 15 -14.85 59.04 -52.85
C SER A 15 -13.88 58.66 -51.72
N LYS A 16 -13.72 59.56 -50.74
CA LYS A 16 -13.16 59.23 -49.43
C LYS A 16 -14.31 58.71 -48.56
N ASP A 17 -14.11 57.60 -47.87
CA ASP A 17 -14.68 57.43 -46.54
C ASP A 17 -13.76 56.62 -45.64
N VAL A 18 -13.61 57.08 -44.41
CA VAL A 18 -12.68 56.53 -43.43
C VAL A 18 -13.33 55.32 -42.76
N SER A 19 -12.74 54.13 -42.91
CA SER A 19 -13.25 52.92 -42.26
C SER A 19 -13.27 53.10 -40.74
N PRO A 20 -14.35 52.71 -40.03
CA PRO A 20 -14.42 52.83 -38.59
C PRO A 20 -13.38 51.92 -37.91
N PRO A 21 -12.85 52.30 -36.73
CA PRO A 21 -11.88 51.49 -36.01
C PRO A 21 -12.48 50.14 -35.57
N PRO A 22 -11.68 49.07 -35.50
CA PRO A 22 -12.19 47.73 -35.18
C PRO A 22 -12.85 47.69 -33.80
N SER A 23 -14.04 47.11 -33.74
CA SER A 23 -14.82 46.99 -32.52
C SER A 23 -14.07 46.16 -31.47
N LYS A 24 -13.91 46.72 -30.27
CA LYS A 24 -13.24 46.04 -29.14
C LYS A 24 -13.98 44.73 -28.83
N ARG A 25 -13.31 43.59 -29.08
CA ARG A 25 -13.82 42.25 -28.75
C ARG A 25 -13.99 42.16 -27.23
N ARG A 26 -15.22 42.31 -26.76
CA ARG A 26 -15.58 42.24 -25.32
C ARG A 26 -15.29 40.82 -24.83
N GLN A 27 -14.24 40.63 -24.04
CA GLN A 27 -14.02 39.37 -23.34
C GLN A 27 -15.23 39.14 -22.42
N GLN A 28 -15.97 38.05 -22.66
CA GLN A 28 -16.97 37.59 -21.71
C GLN A 28 -16.23 37.02 -20.51
N SER A 29 -16.33 37.69 -19.36
CA SER A 29 -15.80 37.19 -18.11
C SER A 29 -16.56 35.91 -17.72
N THR A 30 -15.82 34.82 -17.49
CA THR A 30 -16.39 33.53 -17.06
C THR A 30 -16.68 33.48 -15.54
N THR A 31 -16.46 34.57 -14.82
CA THR A 31 -16.86 34.71 -13.41
C THR A 31 -18.37 34.71 -13.27
N THR A 32 -18.91 33.67 -12.63
CA THR A 32 -20.33 33.58 -12.26
C THR A 32 -20.69 34.71 -11.29
N SER A 33 -21.97 35.13 -11.28
CA SER A 33 -22.48 36.13 -10.34
C SER A 33 -22.19 35.77 -8.87
N LYS A 34 -22.24 34.47 -8.54
CA LYS A 34 -21.89 33.93 -7.22
C LYS A 34 -20.41 34.12 -6.87
N ALA A 35 -19.49 33.99 -7.84
CA ALA A 35 -18.06 34.25 -7.64
C ALA A 35 -17.76 35.74 -7.42
N VAL A 36 -18.45 36.64 -8.14
CA VAL A 36 -18.31 38.09 -7.93
C VAL A 36 -18.90 38.52 -6.58
N ALA A 37 -20.08 38.01 -6.21
CA ALA A 37 -20.68 38.26 -4.90
C ALA A 37 -19.78 37.80 -3.74
N ASN A 38 -19.15 36.63 -3.86
CA ASN A 38 -18.19 36.11 -2.88
C ASN A 38 -16.85 36.86 -2.84
N PHE A 39 -16.56 37.75 -3.79
CA PHE A 39 -15.37 38.59 -3.77
C PHE A 39 -15.59 39.87 -2.95
N PHE A 40 -16.82 40.40 -2.95
CA PHE A 40 -17.19 41.63 -2.22
C PHE A 40 -17.85 41.38 -0.86
N THR A 41 -18.14 40.14 -0.47
CA THR A 41 -18.56 39.83 0.90
C THR A 41 -17.39 39.99 1.88
N PRO A 42 -17.53 40.78 2.96
CA PRO A 42 -16.58 40.79 4.07
C PRO A 42 -16.34 39.38 4.60
N THR A 43 -15.15 39.11 5.15
CA THR A 43 -14.80 37.78 5.70
C THR A 43 -15.79 37.31 6.77
N SER A 44 -16.44 38.24 7.48
CA SER A 44 -17.51 37.98 8.45
C SER A 44 -18.88 37.60 7.85
N ARG A 45 -19.03 37.61 6.52
CA ARG A 45 -20.26 37.25 5.78
C ARG A 45 -20.08 36.11 4.77
N LYS A 46 -18.88 35.53 4.68
CA LYS A 46 -18.70 34.29 3.91
C LYS A 46 -19.25 33.14 4.73
N GLU A 47 -20.04 32.27 4.11
CA GLU A 47 -20.38 30.98 4.71
C GLU A 47 -19.07 30.27 5.08
N PRO A 48 -18.95 29.70 6.30
CA PRO A 48 -17.74 28.99 6.70
C PRO A 48 -17.46 27.84 5.73
N GLU A 49 -16.18 27.58 5.44
CA GLU A 49 -15.80 26.46 4.57
C GLU A 49 -16.28 25.15 5.19
N LYS A 50 -17.31 24.55 4.58
CA LYS A 50 -17.88 23.27 5.06
C LYS A 50 -16.86 22.14 5.09
N MET A 51 -15.79 22.21 4.30
CA MET A 51 -14.76 21.18 4.21
C MET A 51 -13.41 21.72 4.68
N THR A 52 -12.84 21.11 5.70
CA THR A 52 -11.47 21.38 6.18
C THR A 52 -10.55 20.21 5.85
N TRP A 53 -9.24 20.47 5.74
CA TRP A 53 -8.25 19.45 5.40
C TRP A 53 -6.97 19.62 6.23
N ARG A 54 -6.43 18.51 6.74
CA ARG A 54 -5.11 18.44 7.38
C ARG A 54 -4.28 17.27 6.83
N VAL A 55 -2.98 17.30 7.07
CA VAL A 55 -2.04 16.23 6.69
C VAL A 55 -1.41 15.69 7.97
N VAL A 56 -1.30 14.37 8.06
CA VAL A 56 -0.65 13.66 9.17
C VAL A 56 0.53 12.87 8.62
N LYS A 57 1.70 13.05 9.25
CA LYS A 57 3.00 12.40 8.96
C LYS A 57 3.39 12.36 7.46
N ASP A 58 2.98 13.37 6.70
CA ASP A 58 3.19 13.50 5.24
C ASP A 58 2.70 12.31 4.40
N SER A 59 1.74 11.53 4.91
CA SER A 59 1.27 10.30 4.25
C SER A 59 -0.21 10.02 4.40
N LEU A 60 -0.90 10.64 5.36
CA LEU A 60 -2.35 10.61 5.50
C LEU A 60 -2.93 12.00 5.24
N LEU A 61 -3.88 12.09 4.31
CA LEU A 61 -4.73 13.26 4.14
C LEU A 61 -6.04 13.04 4.91
N VAL A 62 -6.34 13.90 5.87
CA VAL A 62 -7.61 13.88 6.62
C VAL A 62 -8.47 15.06 6.17
N GLY A 63 -9.72 14.81 5.85
CA GLY A 63 -10.72 15.81 5.51
C GLY A 63 -11.93 15.72 6.45
N ARG A 64 -12.42 16.85 6.94
CA ARG A 64 -13.61 16.91 7.80
C ARG A 64 -14.66 17.80 7.15
N TYR A 65 -15.84 17.24 6.88
CA TYR A 65 -17.00 17.97 6.41
C TYR A 65 -17.96 18.27 7.57
N SER A 66 -18.41 19.52 7.67
CA SER A 66 -19.39 20.01 8.64
C SER A 66 -20.73 20.25 7.95
N ALA A 67 -21.76 19.55 8.41
CA ALA A 67 -23.14 19.70 7.92
C ALA A 67 -23.75 21.06 8.30
N SER A 68 -24.73 21.52 7.51
CA SER A 68 -25.42 22.82 7.74
C SER A 68 -26.15 22.90 9.09
N THR A 69 -26.56 21.77 9.65
CA THR A 69 -27.39 21.69 10.86
C THR A 69 -26.74 20.70 11.84
N THR A 70 -26.06 21.21 12.87
CA THR A 70 -25.33 20.36 13.83
C THR A 70 -26.12 20.12 15.12
N THR A 71 -27.18 19.31 15.06
CA THR A 71 -27.80 18.72 16.26
C THR A 71 -27.12 17.40 16.62
N GLN A 72 -25.85 17.47 17.06
CA GLN A 72 -25.25 16.36 17.80
C GLN A 72 -25.73 16.41 19.24
N GLY A 73 -26.81 15.67 19.53
CA GLY A 73 -27.12 15.31 20.91
C GLY A 73 -25.99 14.49 21.50
N VAL A 74 -25.66 14.73 22.77
CA VAL A 74 -24.71 13.88 23.51
C VAL A 74 -25.37 12.52 23.71
N THR A 75 -25.01 11.54 22.89
CA THR A 75 -25.45 10.15 23.08
C THR A 75 -24.56 9.52 24.15
N GLU A 76 -25.13 9.25 25.31
CA GLU A 76 -24.49 8.41 26.33
C GLU A 76 -24.33 6.97 25.81
N GLY A 77 -23.19 6.35 26.11
CA GLY A 77 -22.89 4.96 25.72
C GLY A 77 -21.97 4.84 24.50
N LYS A 78 -21.84 3.60 24.00
CA LYS A 78 -20.93 3.27 22.91
C LYS A 78 -21.37 3.89 21.58
N ARG A 79 -20.42 4.44 20.82
CA ARG A 79 -20.65 4.95 19.47
C ARG A 79 -20.60 3.80 18.45
N ARG A 80 -21.53 3.80 17.50
CA ARG A 80 -21.47 2.94 16.31
C ARG A 80 -20.86 3.73 15.16
N VAL A 81 -20.01 3.08 14.37
CA VAL A 81 -19.32 3.67 13.21
C VAL A 81 -19.71 2.92 11.95
N ALA A 82 -20.15 3.64 10.93
CA ALA A 82 -20.32 3.14 9.58
C ALA A 82 -19.18 3.71 8.73
N ALA A 83 -18.16 2.90 8.48
CA ALA A 83 -17.00 3.28 7.69
C ALA A 83 -17.08 2.67 6.29
N PHE A 84 -16.64 3.42 5.28
CA PHE A 84 -16.76 3.05 3.87
C PHE A 84 -15.43 3.26 3.14
N ASP A 85 -15.07 2.41 2.18
CA ASP A 85 -14.18 2.85 1.10
C ASP A 85 -14.91 3.90 0.20
N PHE A 86 -14.18 4.55 -0.70
CA PHE A 86 -14.68 5.63 -1.53
C PHE A 86 -14.88 5.20 -2.99
N ASP A 87 -13.79 4.84 -3.68
CA ASP A 87 -13.78 4.53 -5.10
C ASP A 87 -14.28 3.09 -5.30
N SER A 88 -15.18 2.87 -6.25
CA SER A 88 -15.92 1.60 -6.44
C SER A 88 -16.83 1.17 -5.28
N THR A 89 -16.98 1.99 -4.22
CA THR A 89 -17.81 1.68 -3.03
C THR A 89 -18.94 2.68 -2.85
N LEU A 90 -18.62 3.96 -2.62
CA LEU A 90 -19.62 5.04 -2.57
C LEU A 90 -19.84 5.68 -3.94
N ILE A 91 -18.78 5.75 -4.74
CA ILE A 91 -18.79 6.34 -6.09
C ILE A 91 -18.12 5.42 -7.10
N LYS A 92 -18.43 5.60 -8.38
CA LYS A 92 -17.68 4.98 -9.50
C LYS A 92 -17.44 5.98 -10.63
N PRO A 93 -16.40 5.83 -11.46
CA PRO A 93 -16.14 6.75 -12.57
C PRO A 93 -17.34 6.86 -13.52
N ALA A 94 -17.74 8.09 -13.85
CA ALA A 94 -18.84 8.33 -14.78
C ALA A 94 -18.47 7.87 -16.20
N SER A 95 -17.19 7.98 -16.56
CA SER A 95 -16.64 7.64 -17.88
C SER A 95 -16.40 6.14 -18.11
N GLY A 96 -16.77 5.27 -17.17
CA GLY A 96 -16.66 3.81 -17.29
C GLY A 96 -15.22 3.26 -17.27
N LYS A 97 -14.21 4.11 -17.03
CA LYS A 97 -12.82 3.68 -16.80
C LYS A 97 -12.65 3.11 -15.39
N THR A 98 -11.59 2.31 -15.20
CA THR A 98 -11.18 1.80 -13.88
C THR A 98 -10.83 2.92 -12.88
N PHE A 99 -10.30 4.04 -13.37
CA PHE A 99 -9.96 5.22 -12.55
C PHE A 99 -10.57 6.48 -13.17
N GLY A 100 -11.13 7.36 -12.33
CA GLY A 100 -11.68 8.64 -12.76
C GLY A 100 -10.59 9.60 -13.25
N ARG A 101 -10.88 10.34 -14.32
CA ARG A 101 -9.93 11.23 -15.03
C ARG A 101 -9.60 12.52 -14.28
N ASP A 102 -10.55 13.04 -13.52
CA ASP A 102 -10.51 14.36 -12.86
C ASP A 102 -11.52 14.44 -11.69
N ALA A 103 -11.70 15.63 -11.12
CA ALA A 103 -12.62 15.90 -10.02
C ALA A 103 -14.11 15.63 -10.33
N THR A 104 -14.50 15.63 -11.61
CA THR A 104 -15.89 15.53 -12.08
C THR A 104 -16.24 14.16 -12.67
N ASP A 105 -15.25 13.34 -13.01
CA ASP A 105 -15.44 11.97 -13.49
C ASP A 105 -15.81 11.00 -12.35
N TRP A 106 -17.00 11.20 -11.79
CA TRP A 106 -17.64 10.33 -10.80
C TRP A 106 -19.16 10.36 -10.93
N LYS A 107 -19.80 9.30 -10.46
CA LYS A 107 -21.23 9.21 -10.15
C LYS A 107 -21.38 8.34 -8.91
N TRP A 108 -22.55 8.39 -8.27
CA TRP A 108 -22.89 7.45 -7.20
C TRP A 108 -22.68 6.00 -7.66
N TRP A 109 -22.17 5.16 -6.77
CA TRP A 109 -21.98 3.74 -7.07
C TRP A 109 -23.33 3.07 -7.36
N ASP A 110 -24.35 3.35 -6.55
CA ASP A 110 -25.75 3.10 -6.87
C ASP A 110 -26.63 4.27 -6.39
N SER A 111 -27.84 4.38 -6.93
CA SER A 111 -28.88 5.35 -6.55
C SER A 111 -29.28 5.30 -5.07
N SER A 112 -29.17 4.15 -4.41
CA SER A 112 -29.47 3.92 -3.00
C SER A 112 -28.46 4.56 -2.03
N VAL A 113 -27.21 4.74 -2.44
CA VAL A 113 -26.08 5.12 -1.57
C VAL A 113 -26.36 6.40 -0.76
N PRO A 114 -26.85 7.53 -1.35
CA PRO A 114 -27.09 8.76 -0.58
C PRO A 114 -28.23 8.62 0.43
N GLY A 115 -29.24 7.80 0.13
CA GLY A 115 -30.34 7.50 1.04
C GLY A 115 -29.85 6.69 2.24
N LYS A 116 -29.08 5.62 1.98
CA LYS A 116 -28.59 4.72 3.03
C LYS A 116 -27.62 5.41 3.99
N LEU A 117 -26.76 6.30 3.50
CA LEU A 117 -25.89 7.10 4.38
C LEU A 117 -26.69 8.09 5.25
N LYS A 118 -27.79 8.67 4.76
CA LYS A 118 -28.66 9.54 5.57
C LYS A 118 -29.40 8.73 6.65
N GLU A 119 -29.95 7.58 6.27
CA GLU A 119 -30.60 6.64 7.20
C GLU A 119 -29.66 6.22 8.35
N LEU A 120 -28.40 5.90 8.07
CA LEU A 120 -27.40 5.56 9.09
C LEU A 120 -27.10 6.73 10.03
N HIS A 121 -26.98 7.95 9.51
CA HIS A 121 -26.78 9.14 10.34
C HIS A 121 -27.99 9.41 11.24
N GLU A 122 -29.21 9.22 10.74
CA GLU A 122 -30.46 9.31 11.51
C GLU A 122 -30.54 8.23 12.60
N GLN A 123 -29.99 7.04 12.34
CA GLN A 123 -29.78 5.97 13.34
C GLN A 123 -28.61 6.22 14.30
N GLY A 124 -27.94 7.39 14.23
CA GLY A 124 -26.89 7.80 15.14
C GLY A 124 -25.49 7.21 14.87
N PHE A 125 -25.27 6.59 13.70
CA PHE A 125 -23.92 6.17 13.30
C PHE A 125 -23.02 7.38 13.01
N LEU A 126 -21.77 7.29 13.46
CA LEU A 126 -20.69 8.13 12.93
C LEU A 126 -20.33 7.63 11.54
N ILE A 127 -20.29 8.51 10.55
CA ILE A 127 -19.98 8.14 9.16
C ILE A 127 -18.56 8.57 8.82
N ALA A 128 -17.77 7.63 8.31
CA ALA A 128 -16.39 7.88 7.90
C ALA A 128 -16.08 7.24 6.54
N ILE A 129 -15.14 7.84 5.82
CA ILE A 129 -14.59 7.31 4.58
C ILE A 129 -13.12 6.98 4.83
N VAL A 130 -12.68 5.78 4.46
CA VAL A 130 -11.33 5.24 4.70
C VAL A 130 -10.80 4.66 3.40
N SER A 131 -9.87 5.38 2.72
CA SER A 131 -9.50 5.10 1.33
C SER A 131 -7.99 5.08 1.06
N ASN A 132 -7.58 4.24 0.09
CA ASN A 132 -6.17 3.95 -0.24
C ASN A 132 -5.66 4.74 -1.46
N GLN A 133 -5.47 6.06 -1.32
CA GLN A 133 -5.14 7.00 -2.40
C GLN A 133 -3.66 7.04 -2.83
N GLY A 134 -3.09 5.88 -3.16
CA GLY A 134 -1.66 5.72 -3.49
C GLY A 134 -1.17 6.33 -4.83
N GLY A 135 -2.04 7.03 -5.56
CA GLY A 135 -1.67 7.85 -6.73
C GLY A 135 -1.35 9.30 -6.40
N ILE A 136 -1.67 9.74 -5.17
CA ILE A 136 -1.37 11.07 -4.63
C ILE A 136 -0.04 10.98 -3.88
N SER A 137 0.82 12.00 -4.00
CA SER A 137 1.95 12.21 -3.09
C SER A 137 1.70 13.49 -2.29
N LEU A 138 1.86 13.42 -0.97
CA LEU A 138 1.90 14.60 -0.11
C LEU A 138 3.35 15.10 0.10
N LYS A 139 4.34 14.28 -0.25
CA LYS A 139 5.77 14.62 -0.17
C LYS A 139 6.19 15.37 -1.44
N PRO A 140 6.83 16.56 -1.35
CA PRO A 140 7.30 17.28 -2.52
C PRO A 140 8.45 16.54 -3.22
N ASP A 141 8.25 16.14 -4.49
CA ASP A 141 9.33 15.76 -5.40
C ASP A 141 9.35 16.78 -6.57
N PRO A 142 10.46 17.53 -6.77
CA PRO A 142 10.63 18.49 -7.87
C PRO A 142 10.23 17.97 -9.27
N LYS A 143 10.31 16.66 -9.51
CA LYS A 143 9.95 16.01 -10.78
C LYS A 143 8.45 15.82 -10.98
N THR A 144 7.67 15.72 -9.90
CA THR A 144 6.24 15.38 -9.94
C THR A 144 5.32 16.41 -9.27
N VAL A 145 5.84 17.48 -8.65
CA VAL A 145 5.05 18.52 -7.95
C VAL A 145 3.77 18.91 -8.68
N LYS A 146 3.84 19.23 -9.99
CA LYS A 146 2.68 19.67 -10.78
C LYS A 146 1.61 18.58 -10.94
N SER A 147 2.01 17.33 -11.17
CA SER A 147 1.05 16.22 -11.27
C SER A 147 0.45 15.86 -9.92
N ASP A 148 1.23 15.94 -8.85
CA ASP A 148 0.79 15.54 -7.51
C ASP A 148 -0.13 16.60 -6.90
N GLN A 149 0.19 17.89 -7.08
CA GLN A 149 -0.72 19.00 -6.78
C GLN A 149 -2.05 18.88 -7.56
N LYS A 150 -2.00 18.53 -8.86
CA LYS A 150 -3.22 18.33 -9.64
C LYS A 150 -4.06 17.17 -9.08
N ARG A 151 -3.45 16.00 -8.84
CA ARG A 151 -4.17 14.82 -8.30
C ARG A 151 -4.76 15.10 -6.91
N LEU A 152 -4.02 15.80 -6.06
CA LEU A 152 -4.50 16.23 -4.75
C LEU A 152 -5.69 17.19 -4.86
N ALA A 153 -5.62 18.18 -5.77
CA ALA A 153 -6.72 19.11 -6.02
C ALA A 153 -7.94 18.40 -6.63
N ASP A 154 -7.74 17.49 -7.59
CA ASP A 154 -8.81 16.68 -8.20
C ASP A 154 -9.51 15.83 -7.14
N PHE A 155 -8.75 15.15 -6.26
CA PHE A 155 -9.30 14.34 -5.17
C PHE A 155 -10.08 15.19 -4.17
N LYS A 156 -9.50 16.30 -3.69
CA LYS A 156 -10.20 17.21 -2.76
C LYS A 156 -11.49 17.77 -3.37
N GLY A 157 -11.45 18.16 -4.64
CA GLY A 157 -12.62 18.65 -5.38
C GLY A 157 -13.70 17.58 -5.52
N LYS A 158 -13.32 16.34 -5.86
CA LYS A 158 -14.22 15.18 -5.95
C LYS A 158 -14.90 14.89 -4.61
N VAL A 159 -14.11 14.71 -3.54
CA VAL A 159 -14.65 14.47 -2.18
C VAL A 159 -15.57 15.60 -1.75
N SER A 160 -15.17 16.86 -1.95
CA SER A 160 -16.03 18.00 -1.60
C SER A 160 -17.35 17.99 -2.38
N ALA A 161 -17.34 17.65 -3.67
CA ALA A 161 -18.57 17.56 -4.48
C ALA A 161 -19.51 16.44 -4.00
N VAL A 162 -18.96 15.29 -3.59
CA VAL A 162 -19.73 14.16 -3.02
C VAL A 162 -20.34 14.55 -1.67
N LEU A 163 -19.53 15.06 -0.74
CA LEU A 163 -20.00 15.38 0.61
C LEU A 163 -21.01 16.53 0.64
N ASN A 164 -20.92 17.50 -0.28
CA ASN A 164 -21.94 18.55 -0.44
C ASN A 164 -23.32 18.02 -0.88
N GLN A 165 -23.40 16.85 -1.54
CA GLN A 165 -24.70 16.22 -1.88
C GLN A 165 -25.31 15.42 -0.72
N LEU A 166 -24.45 14.90 0.18
CA LEU A 166 -24.90 14.24 1.40
C LEU A 166 -25.33 15.27 2.45
N ASP A 167 -24.53 16.32 2.62
CA ASP A 167 -24.61 17.33 3.69
C ASP A 167 -24.66 16.73 5.11
N LEU A 168 -23.85 15.69 5.33
CA LEU A 168 -23.72 14.97 6.61
C LEU A 168 -22.34 15.22 7.24
N PRO A 169 -22.21 15.21 8.59
CA PRO A 169 -20.92 15.32 9.25
C PRO A 169 -20.08 14.05 8.99
N ILE A 170 -19.08 14.17 8.12
CA ILE A 170 -18.28 13.04 7.62
C ILE A 170 -16.79 13.37 7.72
N TYR A 171 -16.00 12.43 8.24
CA TYR A 171 -14.55 12.44 8.13
C TYR A 171 -14.07 11.54 6.98
N VAL A 172 -12.98 11.94 6.33
CA VAL A 172 -12.36 11.25 5.20
C VAL A 172 -10.88 11.06 5.49
N TYR A 173 -10.45 9.81 5.58
CA TYR A 173 -9.07 9.39 5.78
C TYR A 173 -8.56 8.80 4.46
N ALA A 174 -7.52 9.42 3.89
CA ALA A 174 -6.96 9.04 2.60
C ALA A 174 -5.45 8.75 2.71
N ALA A 175 -5.10 7.46 2.78
CA ALA A 175 -3.72 7.00 2.89
C ALA A 175 -2.99 7.06 1.54
N THR A 176 -2.00 7.96 1.44
CA THR A 176 -1.25 8.24 0.21
C THR A 176 0.05 7.43 0.08
N ALA A 177 0.62 6.97 1.20
CA ALA A 177 1.83 6.14 1.21
C ALA A 177 1.52 4.64 1.36
N ARG A 178 2.58 3.83 1.56
CA ARG A 178 2.50 2.41 1.94
C ARG A 178 3.05 2.25 3.36
N ASP A 179 2.33 2.76 4.34
CA ASP A 179 2.71 2.75 5.75
C ASP A 179 1.53 2.31 6.63
N GLN A 180 1.61 2.55 7.94
CA GLN A 180 0.58 2.23 8.93
C GLN A 180 -0.84 2.66 8.54
N TYR A 181 -1.01 3.72 7.75
CA TYR A 181 -2.31 4.23 7.36
C TYR A 181 -2.96 3.42 6.23
N ARG A 182 -2.17 2.79 5.37
CA ARG A 182 -2.69 2.11 4.18
C ARG A 182 -3.39 0.79 4.56
N LYS A 183 -4.68 0.64 4.22
CA LYS A 183 -5.44 -0.63 4.37
C LYS A 183 -4.64 -1.81 3.74
N PRO A 184 -4.58 -2.99 4.38
CA PRO A 184 -5.41 -3.43 5.50
C PRO A 184 -4.97 -2.95 6.90
N ARG A 185 -3.90 -2.16 7.04
CA ARG A 185 -3.43 -1.67 8.34
C ARG A 185 -4.40 -0.66 8.97
N THR A 186 -4.41 -0.61 10.30
CA THR A 186 -5.42 0.11 11.09
C THR A 186 -5.11 1.58 11.37
N GLY A 187 -4.07 2.17 10.78
CA GLY A 187 -3.67 3.55 11.10
C GLY A 187 -4.77 4.58 10.85
N MET A 188 -5.54 4.45 9.75
CA MET A 188 -6.67 5.35 9.50
C MET A 188 -7.83 5.15 10.49
N TRP A 189 -7.96 3.96 11.09
CA TRP A 189 -8.94 3.73 12.14
C TRP A 189 -8.50 4.35 13.47
N GLN A 190 -7.20 4.28 13.80
CA GLN A 190 -6.65 4.92 15.00
C GLN A 190 -6.88 6.44 14.97
N GLU A 191 -6.56 7.08 13.85
CA GLU A 191 -6.80 8.53 13.69
C GLU A 191 -8.29 8.89 13.72
N LEU A 192 -9.19 7.98 13.29
CA LEU A 192 -10.64 8.14 13.42
C LEU A 192 -11.09 8.10 14.87
N VAL A 193 -10.57 7.14 15.63
CA VAL A 193 -10.85 7.00 17.07
C VAL A 193 -10.39 8.26 17.82
N GLU A 194 -9.17 8.72 17.55
CA GLU A 194 -8.62 9.96 18.11
C GLU A 194 -9.45 11.21 17.70
N ASP A 195 -9.86 11.34 16.42
CA ASP A 195 -10.61 12.50 15.90
C ASP A 195 -12.05 12.66 16.42
N TYR A 196 -12.56 11.64 17.10
CA TYR A 196 -13.89 11.61 17.74
C TYR A 196 -13.79 11.46 19.28
N ASP A 197 -12.59 11.58 19.86
CA ASP A 197 -12.31 11.40 21.30
C ASP A 197 -12.74 10.02 21.85
N LEU A 198 -12.54 8.96 21.05
CA LEU A 198 -13.00 7.59 21.32
C LEU A 198 -11.89 6.68 21.90
N ASP A 199 -10.84 7.21 22.52
CA ASP A 199 -9.64 6.43 22.87
C ASP A 199 -9.83 5.38 23.99
N SER A 200 -10.97 5.36 24.67
CA SER A 200 -11.25 4.33 25.69
C SER A 200 -11.66 2.99 25.06
N ALA A 201 -11.20 1.87 25.64
CA ALA A 201 -11.42 0.52 25.12
C ALA A 201 -12.90 0.07 25.01
N SER A 202 -13.84 0.89 25.48
CA SER A 202 -15.29 0.66 25.46
C SER A 202 -16.07 1.75 24.71
N SER A 203 -15.42 2.73 24.09
CA SER A 203 -16.04 3.86 23.39
C SER A 203 -16.82 3.46 22.12
N VAL A 204 -16.32 2.47 21.37
CA VAL A 204 -16.88 2.00 20.10
C VAL A 204 -17.55 0.66 20.29
N ASP A 205 -18.77 0.54 19.75
CA ASP A 205 -19.45 -0.73 19.59
C ASP A 205 -19.03 -1.35 18.25
N LEU A 206 -17.94 -2.12 18.26
CA LEU A 206 -17.40 -2.76 17.04
C LEU A 206 -18.36 -3.79 16.43
N GLU A 207 -19.14 -4.49 17.26
CA GLU A 207 -20.08 -5.53 16.85
C GLU A 207 -21.28 -4.94 16.08
N ASN A 208 -21.78 -3.78 16.52
CA ASN A 208 -22.84 -3.03 15.83
C ASN A 208 -22.31 -1.88 14.95
N SER A 209 -21.00 -1.85 14.67
CA SER A 209 -20.38 -1.02 13.64
C SER A 209 -20.24 -1.80 12.34
N LEU A 210 -19.78 -1.17 11.26
CA LEU A 210 -19.59 -1.85 9.97
C LEU A 210 -18.52 -1.19 9.11
N PHE A 211 -17.90 -1.99 8.25
CA PHE A 211 -17.08 -1.53 7.12
C PHE A 211 -17.64 -2.03 5.79
N VAL A 212 -17.80 -1.13 4.82
CA VAL A 212 -18.20 -1.48 3.43
C VAL A 212 -17.07 -1.15 2.46
N GLY A 213 -16.70 -2.07 1.58
CA GLY A 213 -15.65 -1.85 0.57
C GLY A 213 -15.65 -2.85 -0.58
N ASP A 214 -15.21 -2.41 -1.76
CA ASP A 214 -15.20 -3.22 -2.99
C ASP A 214 -14.11 -4.31 -2.99
N ALA A 215 -13.00 -4.07 -2.29
CA ALA A 215 -11.84 -4.96 -2.22
C ALA A 215 -12.08 -6.12 -1.22
N GLY A 216 -13.13 -6.89 -1.46
CA GLY A 216 -13.59 -8.00 -0.64
C GLY A 216 -12.94 -9.35 -0.96
N GLY A 217 -11.97 -9.41 -1.89
CA GLY A 217 -11.29 -10.63 -2.29
C GLY A 217 -12.15 -11.65 -3.05
N ARG A 218 -13.31 -11.25 -3.57
CA ARG A 218 -14.29 -12.10 -4.22
C ARG A 218 -13.76 -12.69 -5.53
N ASP A 219 -14.09 -13.96 -5.80
CA ASP A 219 -13.79 -14.58 -7.08
C ASP A 219 -14.74 -14.11 -8.20
N ALA A 220 -14.41 -14.46 -9.45
CA ALA A 220 -15.25 -14.16 -10.59
C ALA A 220 -16.63 -14.81 -10.43
N GLY A 221 -17.68 -14.00 -10.50
CA GLY A 221 -19.06 -14.42 -10.29
C GLY A 221 -19.80 -14.78 -11.58
N ALA A 222 -21.01 -15.31 -11.41
CA ALA A 222 -21.97 -15.42 -12.51
C ALA A 222 -22.30 -14.04 -13.10
N GLY A 223 -22.84 -14.00 -14.32
CA GLY A 223 -23.23 -12.74 -14.98
C GLY A 223 -22.06 -11.85 -15.44
N GLY A 224 -20.81 -12.32 -15.36
CA GLY A 224 -19.63 -11.56 -15.77
C GLY A 224 -19.06 -10.64 -14.67
N ALA A 225 -19.50 -10.80 -13.42
CA ALA A 225 -18.91 -10.10 -12.28
C ALA A 225 -17.43 -10.46 -12.13
N GLY A 226 -16.56 -9.44 -12.16
CA GLY A 226 -15.11 -9.63 -12.07
C GLY A 226 -14.65 -10.23 -10.73
N LYS A 227 -13.44 -10.80 -10.75
CA LYS A 227 -12.67 -11.10 -9.55
C LYS A 227 -12.14 -9.78 -8.95
N ASP A 228 -12.24 -9.62 -7.64
CA ASP A 228 -11.72 -8.45 -6.94
C ASP A 228 -10.19 -8.38 -7.05
N HIS A 229 -9.67 -7.17 -7.21
CA HIS A 229 -8.23 -6.94 -7.39
C HIS A 229 -7.41 -7.21 -6.11
N SER A 230 -8.05 -7.17 -4.93
CA SER A 230 -7.44 -7.44 -3.63
C SER A 230 -8.50 -7.73 -2.55
N CYS A 231 -8.06 -8.09 -1.35
CA CYS A 231 -8.90 -8.36 -0.17
C CYS A 231 -8.75 -7.27 0.93
N VAL A 232 -8.12 -6.12 0.60
CA VAL A 232 -7.63 -5.17 1.61
C VAL A 232 -8.72 -4.50 2.45
N ASP A 233 -9.97 -4.48 1.98
CA ASP A 233 -11.09 -3.89 2.70
C ASP A 233 -11.67 -4.86 3.73
N ARG A 234 -11.88 -6.12 3.32
CA ARG A 234 -12.24 -7.22 4.23
C ARG A 234 -11.16 -7.42 5.30
N ASP A 235 -9.90 -7.31 4.90
CA ASP A 235 -8.74 -7.53 5.77
C ASP A 235 -8.49 -6.31 6.70
N PHE A 236 -8.86 -5.10 6.28
CA PHE A 236 -8.96 -3.92 7.17
C PHE A 236 -10.03 -4.12 8.24
N ALA A 237 -11.25 -4.49 7.82
CA ALA A 237 -12.36 -4.75 8.74
C ALA A 237 -12.00 -5.83 9.78
N ALA A 238 -11.42 -6.96 9.33
CA ALA A 238 -10.97 -8.03 10.19
C ALA A 238 -9.87 -7.60 11.18
N ASN A 239 -8.96 -6.70 10.79
CA ASN A 239 -7.93 -6.15 11.67
C ASN A 239 -8.45 -5.20 12.75
N VAL A 240 -9.54 -4.49 12.47
CA VAL A 240 -10.23 -3.60 13.42
C VAL A 240 -11.20 -4.39 14.31
N GLY A 241 -11.79 -5.47 13.79
CA GLY A 241 -12.87 -6.22 14.44
C GLY A 241 -14.28 -5.79 14.00
N LEU A 242 -14.42 -5.25 12.78
CA LEU A 242 -15.70 -4.78 12.23
C LEU A 242 -16.38 -5.88 11.38
N PRO A 243 -17.72 -6.01 11.45
CA PRO A 243 -18.53 -6.61 10.39
C PRO A 243 -18.18 -6.00 9.03
N PHE A 244 -18.03 -6.85 8.01
CA PHE A 244 -17.66 -6.44 6.66
C PHE A 244 -18.74 -6.82 5.65
N HIS A 245 -19.07 -5.87 4.77
CA HIS A 245 -19.94 -6.08 3.62
C HIS A 245 -19.29 -5.55 2.35
N THR A 246 -19.63 -6.12 1.20
CA THR A 246 -19.35 -5.50 -0.10
C THR A 246 -20.49 -4.55 -0.53
N PRO A 247 -20.26 -3.61 -1.46
CA PRO A 247 -21.29 -2.63 -1.86
C PRO A 247 -22.60 -3.29 -2.33
N GLU A 248 -22.50 -4.40 -3.05
CA GLU A 248 -23.60 -5.21 -3.53
C GLU A 248 -24.39 -5.86 -2.37
N GLU A 249 -23.70 -6.47 -1.41
CA GLU A 249 -24.31 -7.05 -0.19
C GLU A 249 -25.01 -5.96 0.64
N TYR A 250 -24.42 -4.78 0.75
CA TYR A 250 -24.87 -3.73 1.67
C TYR A 250 -25.98 -2.83 1.10
N PHE A 251 -25.83 -2.37 -0.14
CA PHE A 251 -26.75 -1.41 -0.77
C PHE A 251 -27.83 -2.08 -1.63
N LEU A 252 -27.54 -3.26 -2.22
CA LEU A 252 -28.47 -3.98 -3.10
C LEU A 252 -29.07 -5.24 -2.44
N HIS A 253 -28.57 -5.63 -1.27
CA HIS A 253 -28.96 -6.84 -0.54
C HIS A 253 -28.76 -8.14 -1.35
N GLU A 254 -27.71 -8.17 -2.16
CA GLU A 254 -27.27 -9.38 -2.87
C GLU A 254 -26.62 -10.40 -1.91
N ASP A 255 -26.71 -11.69 -2.26
CA ASP A 255 -26.06 -12.76 -1.50
C ASP A 255 -24.51 -12.63 -1.53
N PRO A 256 -23.81 -12.90 -0.40
CA PRO A 256 -22.35 -12.83 -0.36
C PRO A 256 -21.66 -13.75 -1.37
N ARG A 257 -20.76 -13.18 -2.18
CA ARG A 257 -19.94 -13.95 -3.13
C ARG A 257 -18.78 -14.68 -2.42
N PRO A 258 -18.40 -15.89 -2.87
CA PRO A 258 -17.17 -16.55 -2.40
C PRO A 258 -15.93 -15.67 -2.56
N PHE A 259 -15.04 -15.70 -1.58
CA PHE A 259 -13.80 -14.92 -1.56
C PHE A 259 -12.59 -15.76 -1.17
N VAL A 260 -11.42 -15.36 -1.63
CA VAL A 260 -10.14 -16.02 -1.34
C VAL A 260 -9.09 -15.00 -0.95
N ARG A 261 -8.49 -15.18 0.23
CA ARG A 261 -7.31 -14.41 0.65
C ARG A 261 -6.05 -14.95 -0.02
N SER A 262 -5.19 -14.05 -0.49
CA SER A 262 -3.87 -14.45 -1.02
C SER A 262 -2.89 -14.94 0.05
N PHE A 263 -3.14 -14.57 1.31
CA PHE A 263 -2.46 -15.07 2.50
C PHE A 263 -3.33 -14.81 3.73
N ASP A 264 -3.43 -15.76 4.64
CA ASP A 264 -4.16 -15.62 5.90
C ASP A 264 -3.22 -15.98 7.06
N PRO A 265 -2.75 -14.98 7.84
CA PRO A 265 -1.72 -15.19 8.85
C PRO A 265 -2.24 -15.98 10.06
N ILE A 266 -3.51 -15.85 10.43
CA ILE A 266 -4.14 -16.61 11.51
C ILE A 266 -4.16 -18.10 11.15
N THR A 267 -4.68 -18.40 9.95
CA THR A 267 -4.72 -19.77 9.40
C THR A 267 -3.31 -20.36 9.25
N TYR A 268 -2.32 -19.52 8.91
CA TYR A 268 -0.93 -19.94 8.82
C TYR A 268 -0.35 -20.35 10.19
N ILE A 269 -0.54 -19.53 11.22
CA ILE A 269 -0.10 -19.82 12.60
C ILE A 269 -0.81 -21.07 13.16
N GLN A 270 -2.10 -21.24 12.91
CA GLN A 270 -2.85 -22.44 13.32
C GLN A 270 -2.25 -23.70 12.67
N LYS A 271 -2.05 -23.69 11.35
CA LYS A 271 -1.40 -24.80 10.61
C LYS A 271 0.04 -25.08 11.05
N GLN A 272 0.73 -24.13 11.70
CA GLN A 272 2.03 -24.37 12.32
C GLN A 272 1.92 -25.03 13.69
N ALA A 273 0.92 -24.67 14.50
CA ALA A 273 0.66 -25.33 15.78
C ALA A 273 0.23 -26.80 15.60
N ASP A 274 -0.49 -27.10 14.52
CA ASP A 274 -0.95 -28.45 14.18
C ASP A 274 0.15 -29.34 13.57
N LYS A 275 1.21 -28.74 13.01
CA LYS A 275 2.38 -29.50 12.55
C LYS A 275 3.17 -29.99 13.77
N PRO A 276 3.68 -31.24 13.79
CA PRO A 276 4.79 -31.56 14.68
C PRO A 276 5.92 -30.58 14.35
N LYS A 277 6.43 -29.86 15.38
CA LYS A 277 7.41 -28.77 15.24
C LYS A 277 8.40 -29.08 14.12
N SER A 278 8.36 -28.32 13.03
CA SER A 278 9.09 -28.66 11.81
C SER A 278 10.54 -28.25 11.97
N ALA A 279 11.23 -29.05 12.77
CA ALA A 279 12.67 -29.10 12.77
C ALA A 279 13.13 -29.25 11.32
N CYS A 280 14.10 -28.40 10.94
CA CYS A 280 14.65 -28.34 9.58
C CYS A 280 14.89 -29.75 9.05
N THR A 281 14.38 -30.06 7.86
CA THR A 281 14.40 -31.44 7.36
C THR A 281 15.71 -31.73 6.64
N PHE A 282 16.50 -32.62 7.23
CA PHE A 282 17.71 -33.17 6.63
C PHE A 282 17.42 -34.60 6.19
N GLY A 283 17.26 -34.84 4.88
CA GLY A 283 17.01 -36.18 4.33
C GLY A 283 15.80 -36.94 4.89
N GLY A 284 14.84 -36.25 5.52
CA GLY A 284 13.67 -36.87 6.17
C GLY A 284 13.76 -37.05 7.69
N SER A 285 14.80 -36.53 8.37
CA SER A 285 14.88 -36.52 9.84
C SER A 285 14.74 -35.11 10.44
N SER A 286 14.05 -35.03 11.58
CA SER A 286 13.63 -33.78 12.24
C SER A 286 14.56 -33.41 13.40
N ALA A 287 15.72 -32.79 13.11
CA ALA A 287 16.43 -31.83 13.97
C ALA A 287 17.80 -31.43 13.40
N VAL A 288 17.87 -30.35 12.60
CA VAL A 288 19.17 -29.74 12.30
C VAL A 288 19.64 -28.90 13.47
N THR A 289 20.54 -29.49 14.27
CA THR A 289 21.58 -28.68 14.91
C THR A 289 22.62 -28.42 13.82
N ILE A 290 22.74 -27.19 13.32
CA ILE A 290 23.96 -26.82 12.61
C ILE A 290 25.04 -26.83 13.69
N THR A 291 25.92 -27.82 13.65
CA THR A 291 27.05 -27.88 14.58
C THR A 291 28.11 -26.88 14.15
N LYS A 292 28.94 -26.44 15.10
CA LYS A 292 30.17 -25.73 14.75
C LYS A 292 31.02 -26.69 13.88
N PRO A 293 31.46 -26.29 12.69
CA PRO A 293 32.20 -27.18 11.80
C PRO A 293 33.63 -27.34 12.29
N ASP A 294 34.21 -28.53 12.08
CA ASP A 294 35.61 -28.84 12.44
C ASP A 294 36.62 -28.16 11.49
N THR A 295 36.15 -27.70 10.33
CA THR A 295 36.90 -26.93 9.32
C THR A 295 36.08 -25.71 8.88
N SER A 296 36.69 -24.70 8.27
CA SER A 296 35.94 -23.54 7.77
C SER A 296 35.10 -23.89 6.55
N ASP A 297 33.85 -23.45 6.52
CA ASP A 297 32.91 -23.65 5.42
C ASP A 297 32.21 -22.35 4.98
N ILE A 298 31.54 -22.41 3.83
CA ILE A 298 30.61 -21.36 3.38
C ILE A 298 29.17 -21.88 3.48
N VAL A 299 28.34 -21.19 4.26
CA VAL A 299 26.89 -21.38 4.27
C VAL A 299 26.23 -20.31 3.40
N LEU A 300 25.64 -20.73 2.29
CA LEU A 300 24.96 -19.86 1.33
C LEU A 300 23.45 -19.86 1.58
N PHE A 301 22.86 -18.72 1.90
CA PHE A 301 21.42 -18.61 2.00
C PHE A 301 20.76 -18.45 0.63
N CYS A 302 19.66 -19.15 0.38
CA CYS A 302 18.83 -19.02 -0.82
C CYS A 302 17.38 -18.76 -0.43
N GLY A 303 16.74 -17.71 -0.95
CA GLY A 303 15.33 -17.44 -0.67
C GLY A 303 14.93 -15.97 -0.82
N SER A 304 13.62 -15.72 -0.93
CA SER A 304 13.03 -14.40 -1.16
C SER A 304 13.47 -13.37 -0.11
N PRO A 305 13.61 -12.07 -0.44
CA PRO A 305 13.62 -11.03 0.60
C PRO A 305 12.39 -11.20 1.52
N GLY A 306 12.52 -10.86 2.81
CA GLY A 306 11.46 -11.10 3.81
C GLY A 306 11.39 -12.54 4.38
N SER A 307 12.13 -13.53 3.84
CA SER A 307 12.01 -14.96 4.22
C SER A 307 12.59 -15.37 5.60
N GLY A 308 13.00 -14.42 6.45
CA GLY A 308 13.60 -14.72 7.77
C GLY A 308 15.11 -14.98 7.81
N LYS A 309 15.79 -15.10 6.66
CA LYS A 309 17.26 -15.31 6.51
C LYS A 309 18.12 -14.68 7.61
N SER A 310 18.08 -13.35 7.73
CA SER A 310 18.97 -12.64 8.66
C SER A 310 18.70 -12.99 10.12
N SER A 311 17.43 -13.24 10.51
CA SER A 311 17.10 -13.75 11.85
C SER A 311 17.63 -15.17 12.07
N PHE A 312 17.57 -16.03 11.06
CA PHE A 312 18.14 -17.37 11.14
C PHE A 312 19.67 -17.32 11.35
N TYR A 313 20.37 -16.39 10.68
CA TYR A 313 21.80 -16.15 10.96
C TYR A 313 22.04 -15.77 12.43
N TRP A 314 21.36 -14.71 12.91
CA TRP A 314 21.57 -14.21 14.27
C TRP A 314 21.27 -15.28 15.34
N LYS A 315 20.24 -16.10 15.12
CA LYS A 315 19.81 -17.13 16.08
C LYS A 315 20.66 -18.40 16.04
N HIS A 316 21.01 -18.90 14.86
CA HIS A 316 21.58 -20.25 14.71
C HIS A 316 23.05 -20.28 14.31
N LEU A 317 23.57 -19.25 13.62
CA LEU A 317 24.91 -19.29 13.04
C LEU A 317 25.89 -18.34 13.71
N GLN A 318 25.46 -17.14 14.10
CA GLN A 318 26.30 -16.22 14.88
C GLN A 318 26.83 -16.86 16.18
N PRO A 319 26.03 -17.59 17.00
CA PRO A 319 26.51 -18.19 18.25
C PRO A 319 27.56 -19.30 18.04
N LEU A 320 27.59 -19.92 16.85
CA LEU A 320 28.58 -20.94 16.48
C LEU A 320 29.90 -20.33 15.99
N GLY A 321 29.97 -19.00 15.86
CA GLY A 321 31.17 -18.25 15.44
C GLY A 321 31.15 -17.74 13.99
N TYR A 322 30.15 -18.10 13.19
CA TYR A 322 30.08 -17.68 11.78
C TYR A 322 30.07 -16.16 11.60
N ARG A 323 30.76 -15.66 10.58
CA ARG A 323 30.71 -14.25 10.17
C ARG A 323 29.81 -14.04 8.96
N ARG A 324 28.93 -13.04 9.04
CA ARG A 324 27.95 -12.71 7.98
C ARG A 324 28.52 -11.74 6.96
N VAL A 325 28.50 -12.17 5.70
CA VAL A 325 28.77 -11.38 4.51
C VAL A 325 27.42 -11.06 3.85
N ASN A 326 27.08 -9.77 3.78
CA ASN A 326 25.84 -9.26 3.20
C ASN A 326 26.14 -8.14 2.19
N GLN A 327 25.57 -8.21 0.99
CA GLN A 327 25.75 -7.22 -0.07
C GLN A 327 25.05 -5.89 0.22
N ASP A 328 23.98 -5.85 1.04
CA ASP A 328 23.36 -4.60 1.50
C ASP A 328 24.41 -3.70 2.20
N ASN A 329 25.28 -4.31 3.00
CA ASN A 329 26.34 -3.63 3.78
C ASN A 329 27.59 -3.34 2.92
N LEU A 330 28.03 -4.32 2.12
CA LEU A 330 29.28 -4.23 1.34
C LEU A 330 29.10 -3.62 -0.06
N LYS A 331 27.86 -3.33 -0.46
CA LYS A 331 27.40 -2.71 -1.71
C LYS A 331 27.60 -3.53 -2.99
N THR A 332 28.72 -4.23 -3.17
CA THR A 332 29.00 -5.01 -4.40
C THR A 332 29.40 -6.45 -4.11
N ARG A 333 29.06 -7.37 -5.03
CA ARG A 333 29.35 -8.80 -4.90
C ARG A 333 30.85 -9.09 -4.81
N GLU A 334 31.68 -8.31 -5.49
CA GLU A 334 33.13 -8.44 -5.50
C GLU A 334 33.73 -8.10 -4.13
N LYS A 335 33.13 -7.13 -3.42
CA LYS A 335 33.49 -6.81 -2.03
C LYS A 335 33.05 -7.93 -1.08
N CYS A 336 31.87 -8.51 -1.30
CA CYS A 336 31.41 -9.69 -0.55
C CYS A 336 32.36 -10.89 -0.73
N VAL A 337 32.75 -11.20 -1.96
CA VAL A 337 33.70 -12.30 -2.27
C VAL A 337 35.07 -12.04 -1.63
N LYS A 338 35.59 -10.80 -1.68
CA LYS A 338 36.85 -10.44 -1.00
C LYS A 338 36.75 -10.58 0.51
N ALA A 339 35.68 -10.09 1.13
CA ALA A 339 35.47 -10.21 2.57
C ALA A 339 35.34 -11.68 3.01
N ALA A 340 34.61 -12.50 2.26
CA ALA A 340 34.51 -13.93 2.50
C ALA A 340 35.88 -14.64 2.37
N THR A 341 36.69 -14.26 1.36
CA THR A 341 38.03 -14.82 1.18
C THR A 341 38.91 -14.58 2.41
N VAL A 342 39.00 -13.32 2.87
CA VAL A 342 39.82 -12.96 4.06
C VAL A 342 39.37 -13.71 5.31
N LEU A 343 38.07 -13.83 5.55
CA LEU A 343 37.53 -14.55 6.72
C LEU A 343 37.86 -16.04 6.68
N ILE A 344 37.77 -16.69 5.52
CA ILE A 344 38.13 -18.10 5.35
C ILE A 344 39.65 -18.30 5.49
N ASP A 345 40.47 -17.40 4.95
CA ASP A 345 41.93 -17.44 5.11
C ASP A 345 42.35 -17.27 6.60
N GLU A 346 41.55 -16.55 7.40
CA GLU A 346 41.68 -16.44 8.87
C GLU A 346 41.12 -17.67 9.64
N GLY A 347 40.57 -18.68 8.95
CA GLY A 347 39.97 -19.85 9.57
C GLY A 347 38.60 -19.60 10.23
N ILE A 348 37.87 -18.58 9.77
CA ILE A 348 36.56 -18.18 10.29
C ILE A 348 35.46 -18.55 9.27
N PRO A 349 34.50 -19.43 9.62
CA PRO A 349 33.46 -19.86 8.69
C PRO A 349 32.47 -18.73 8.36
N VAL A 350 31.95 -18.73 7.13
CA VAL A 350 31.24 -17.58 6.54
C VAL A 350 29.80 -17.91 6.17
N VAL A 351 28.88 -16.99 6.48
CA VAL A 351 27.49 -17.01 6.01
C VAL A 351 27.29 -15.92 4.97
N VAL A 352 26.83 -16.29 3.78
CA VAL A 352 26.46 -15.34 2.72
C VAL A 352 24.95 -15.10 2.77
N ASP A 353 24.55 -14.05 3.51
CA ASP A 353 23.15 -13.61 3.64
C ASP A 353 22.79 -12.65 2.51
N ASN A 354 22.50 -13.23 1.34
CA ASN A 354 21.88 -12.57 0.19
C ASN A 354 20.68 -13.42 -0.29
N THR A 355 19.99 -13.01 -1.36
CA THR A 355 18.85 -13.79 -1.88
C THR A 355 19.26 -15.00 -2.74
N ASN A 356 20.38 -14.90 -3.46
CA ASN A 356 21.02 -15.97 -4.27
C ASN A 356 20.05 -16.81 -5.15
N ALA A 357 19.16 -16.10 -5.86
CA ALA A 357 17.99 -16.68 -6.54
C ALA A 357 18.33 -17.65 -7.69
N ASP A 358 19.36 -17.35 -8.47
CA ASP A 358 19.69 -18.01 -9.73
C ASP A 358 21.05 -18.71 -9.69
N LEU A 359 21.26 -19.65 -10.63
CA LEU A 359 22.48 -20.46 -10.74
C LEU A 359 23.73 -19.60 -10.93
N GLU A 360 23.65 -18.54 -11.75
CA GLU A 360 24.78 -17.64 -12.02
C GLU A 360 25.27 -16.92 -10.75
N THR A 361 24.35 -16.49 -9.88
CA THR A 361 24.70 -15.88 -8.60
C THR A 361 25.33 -16.90 -7.65
N ARG A 362 24.83 -18.15 -7.62
CA ARG A 362 25.36 -19.23 -6.76
C ARG A 362 26.71 -19.76 -7.23
N ALA A 363 26.92 -19.88 -8.53
CA ALA A 363 28.16 -20.36 -9.15
C ALA A 363 29.40 -19.57 -8.72
N VAL A 364 29.27 -18.26 -8.46
CA VAL A 364 30.36 -17.42 -7.93
C VAL A 364 30.85 -17.90 -6.56
N TRP A 365 29.92 -18.29 -5.68
CA TRP A 365 30.24 -18.77 -4.34
C TRP A 365 30.78 -20.19 -4.35
N ILE A 366 30.24 -21.06 -5.20
CA ILE A 366 30.73 -22.43 -5.40
C ILE A 366 32.14 -22.43 -6.00
N ALA A 367 32.42 -21.54 -6.95
CA ALA A 367 33.76 -21.34 -7.51
C ALA A 367 34.76 -20.83 -6.45
N LEU A 368 34.33 -19.95 -5.53
CA LEU A 368 35.15 -19.51 -4.41
C LEU A 368 35.47 -20.66 -3.45
N ALA A 369 34.46 -21.43 -3.02
CA ALA A 369 34.64 -22.58 -2.14
C ALA A 369 35.61 -23.61 -2.73
N ARG A 370 35.44 -23.95 -4.02
CA ARG A 370 36.34 -24.83 -4.77
C ARG A 370 37.77 -24.29 -4.84
N LYS A 371 37.95 -22.98 -5.08
CA LYS A 371 39.27 -22.34 -5.13
C LYS A 371 39.98 -22.43 -3.78
N LEU A 372 39.25 -22.25 -2.69
CA LEU A 372 39.77 -22.32 -1.31
C LEU A 372 39.81 -23.74 -0.75
N SER A 373 39.35 -24.75 -1.51
CA SER A 373 39.29 -26.16 -1.12
C SER A 373 38.51 -26.41 0.19
N ILE A 374 37.41 -25.67 0.38
CA ILE A 374 36.49 -25.80 1.52
C ILE A 374 35.09 -26.23 1.08
N PRO A 375 34.30 -26.86 1.98
CA PRO A 375 32.90 -27.18 1.69
C PRO A 375 32.01 -25.95 1.55
N ILE A 376 30.93 -26.10 0.78
CA ILE A 376 29.85 -25.12 0.63
C ILE A 376 28.48 -25.78 0.74
N ARG A 377 27.64 -25.17 1.58
CA ARG A 377 26.35 -25.69 2.03
C ARG A 377 25.25 -24.69 1.72
N CYS A 378 24.06 -25.15 1.34
CA CYS A 378 22.95 -24.26 1.00
C CYS A 378 21.83 -24.32 2.05
N VAL A 379 21.39 -23.17 2.56
CA VAL A 379 20.17 -23.07 3.37
C VAL A 379 19.07 -22.45 2.53
N LEU A 380 18.12 -23.27 2.09
CA LEU A 380 16.98 -22.88 1.27
C LEU A 380 15.78 -22.52 2.15
N PHE A 381 15.40 -21.24 2.13
CA PHE A 381 14.21 -20.72 2.80
C PHE A 381 12.99 -20.88 1.90
N THR A 382 12.05 -21.74 2.28
CA THR A 382 10.89 -22.15 1.45
C THR A 382 9.70 -21.18 1.50
N ALA A 383 9.82 -20.10 2.28
CA ALA A 383 8.77 -19.10 2.52
C ALA A 383 8.16 -18.55 1.21
N SER A 384 6.82 -18.61 1.10
CA SER A 384 6.13 -18.12 -0.09
C SER A 384 6.28 -16.60 -0.28
N ALA A 385 6.12 -16.12 -1.52
CA ALA A 385 6.26 -14.69 -1.83
C ALA A 385 5.30 -13.80 -0.99
N LYS A 386 4.07 -14.26 -0.74
CA LYS A 386 3.08 -13.51 0.06
C LYS A 386 3.41 -13.50 1.55
N LEU A 387 3.87 -14.62 2.09
CA LEU A 387 4.40 -14.71 3.46
C LEU A 387 5.61 -13.79 3.65
N CYS A 388 6.47 -13.71 2.62
CA CYS A 388 7.61 -12.80 2.60
C CYS A 388 7.22 -11.32 2.53
N GLU A 389 6.29 -10.93 1.65
CA GLU A 389 5.72 -9.57 1.60
C GLU A 389 5.12 -9.19 2.96
N HIS A 390 4.38 -10.10 3.58
CA HIS A 390 3.77 -9.92 4.90
C HIS A 390 4.84 -9.70 5.98
N ASN A 391 5.79 -10.62 6.13
CA ASN A 391 6.82 -10.54 7.17
C ASN A 391 7.76 -9.34 7.02
N ASP A 392 8.08 -8.95 5.77
CA ASP A 392 8.80 -7.70 5.48
C ASP A 392 8.02 -6.48 5.98
N THR A 393 6.72 -6.43 5.68
CA THR A 393 5.84 -5.33 6.11
C THR A 393 5.68 -5.27 7.63
N VAL A 394 5.51 -6.41 8.30
CA VAL A 394 5.45 -6.49 9.78
C VAL A 394 6.72 -5.90 10.37
N ARG A 395 7.90 -6.33 9.92
CA ARG A 395 9.18 -5.88 10.48
C ARG A 395 9.45 -4.41 10.20
N ALA A 396 9.18 -3.95 8.98
CA ALA A 396 9.46 -2.57 8.59
C ALA A 396 8.57 -1.53 9.31
N LEU A 397 7.36 -1.89 9.73
CA LEU A 397 6.43 -0.97 10.41
C LEU A 397 6.38 -1.11 11.93
N ASN A 398 6.72 -2.26 12.49
CA ASN A 398 6.74 -2.47 13.93
C ASN A 398 8.17 -2.31 14.45
N ILE A 399 8.59 -1.05 14.60
CA ILE A 399 9.97 -0.66 14.92
C ILE A 399 10.29 -1.02 16.38
N GLY A 400 11.08 -2.08 16.56
CA GLY A 400 11.80 -2.40 17.78
C GLY A 400 13.17 -2.99 17.41
N PRO A 401 14.18 -2.91 18.30
CA PRO A 401 15.51 -3.47 18.02
C PRO A 401 15.46 -4.99 17.81
N GLU A 402 14.48 -5.69 18.39
CA GLU A 402 14.27 -7.13 18.21
C GLU A 402 13.65 -7.49 16.85
N THR A 403 12.67 -6.69 16.39
CA THR A 403 11.87 -6.97 15.19
C THR A 403 12.54 -6.45 13.91
N ASN A 404 13.28 -5.34 14.00
CA ASN A 404 13.94 -4.69 12.87
C ASN A 404 15.31 -4.07 13.26
N PRO A 405 16.30 -4.88 13.68
CA PRO A 405 17.61 -4.41 14.14
C PRO A 405 18.38 -3.58 13.09
N GLU A 406 18.10 -3.79 11.81
CA GLU A 406 18.75 -3.10 10.69
C GLU A 406 17.95 -1.89 10.18
N SER A 407 16.86 -1.50 10.85
CA SER A 407 15.99 -0.36 10.49
C SER A 407 15.52 -0.38 9.02
N ARG A 408 15.25 -1.57 8.48
CA ARG A 408 14.83 -1.77 7.08
C ARG A 408 13.45 -1.16 6.83
N SER A 409 13.32 -0.39 5.75
CA SER A 409 12.03 0.06 5.22
C SER A 409 11.34 -1.05 4.40
N ILE A 410 10.01 -0.95 4.25
CA ILE A 410 9.23 -1.90 3.42
C ILE A 410 9.82 -1.98 2.01
N LEU A 411 9.99 -3.20 1.52
CA LEU A 411 10.48 -3.44 0.17
C LEU A 411 9.36 -3.27 -0.87
N PRO A 412 9.65 -2.72 -2.06
CA PRO A 412 8.68 -2.64 -3.13
C PRO A 412 8.34 -4.04 -3.65
N LYS A 413 7.09 -4.26 -4.10
CA LYS A 413 6.64 -5.53 -4.74
C LYS A 413 7.58 -6.02 -5.86
N LEU A 414 8.30 -5.10 -6.52
CA LEU A 414 9.33 -5.42 -7.52
C LEU A 414 10.49 -6.26 -6.96
N ALA A 415 10.87 -6.11 -5.69
CA ALA A 415 11.93 -6.91 -5.06
C ALA A 415 11.54 -8.40 -4.97
N PHE A 416 10.31 -8.68 -4.54
CA PHE A 416 9.75 -10.03 -4.45
C PHE A 416 9.52 -10.64 -5.85
N ASN A 417 8.95 -9.88 -6.79
CA ASN A 417 8.73 -10.33 -8.17
C ASN A 417 10.06 -10.54 -8.92
N GLY A 418 11.06 -9.68 -8.69
CA GLY A 418 12.42 -9.78 -9.27
C GLY A 418 13.27 -10.90 -8.65
N PHE A 419 12.91 -11.37 -7.45
CA PHE A 419 13.39 -12.65 -6.92
C PHE A 419 12.67 -13.81 -7.63
N ALA A 420 11.34 -13.85 -7.58
CA ALA A 420 10.53 -14.99 -8.04
C ALA A 420 10.73 -15.32 -9.53
N SER A 421 10.90 -14.31 -10.39
CA SER A 421 11.17 -14.50 -11.83
C SER A 421 12.53 -15.17 -12.11
N ARG A 422 13.57 -14.81 -11.34
CA ARG A 422 14.92 -15.36 -11.47
C ARG A 422 15.12 -16.66 -10.69
N TYR A 423 14.29 -16.92 -9.68
CA TYR A 423 14.47 -18.04 -8.77
C TYR A 423 14.51 -19.39 -9.49
N ARG A 424 15.53 -20.18 -9.19
CA ARG A 424 15.68 -21.57 -9.58
C ARG A 424 16.11 -22.34 -8.34
N GLU A 425 15.38 -23.40 -8.00
CA GLU A 425 15.64 -24.19 -6.79
C GLU A 425 17.09 -24.70 -6.79
N PRO A 426 17.85 -24.52 -5.68
CA PRO A 426 19.23 -25.00 -5.60
C PRO A 426 19.28 -26.53 -5.61
N SER A 427 20.31 -27.08 -6.26
CA SER A 427 20.49 -28.53 -6.37
C SER A 427 21.95 -28.94 -6.12
N VAL A 428 22.15 -30.12 -5.51
CA VAL A 428 23.49 -30.68 -5.21
C VAL A 428 24.42 -30.70 -6.44
N PRO A 429 23.97 -31.03 -7.66
CA PRO A 429 24.78 -30.96 -8.88
C PRO A 429 25.40 -29.59 -9.22
N GLU A 430 24.96 -28.49 -8.61
CA GLU A 430 25.64 -27.19 -8.75
C GLU A 430 27.04 -27.21 -8.09
N GLY A 431 27.24 -28.07 -7.08
CA GLY A 431 28.47 -28.18 -6.29
C GLY A 431 28.27 -27.88 -4.79
N PHE A 432 27.06 -28.00 -4.26
CA PHE A 432 26.81 -27.98 -2.82
C PHE A 432 27.06 -29.35 -2.20
N GLU A 433 27.59 -29.40 -0.99
CA GLU A 433 27.70 -30.63 -0.20
C GLU A 433 26.31 -31.08 0.30
N ASP A 434 25.53 -30.16 0.85
CA ASP A 434 24.16 -30.37 1.30
C ASP A 434 23.22 -29.20 0.93
N ILE A 435 21.91 -29.45 1.06
CA ILE A 435 20.87 -28.43 0.94
C ILE A 435 19.87 -28.62 2.08
N ILE A 436 19.91 -27.70 3.04
CA ILE A 436 19.05 -27.66 4.21
C ILE A 436 17.79 -26.86 3.85
N LYS A 437 16.61 -27.49 3.91
CA LYS A 437 15.34 -26.78 3.73
C LYS A 437 14.85 -26.22 5.07
N VAL A 438 14.58 -24.92 5.08
CA VAL A 438 14.05 -24.18 6.24
C VAL A 438 12.69 -23.63 5.87
N ASP A 439 11.66 -24.23 6.45
CA ASP A 439 10.33 -23.64 6.50
C ASP A 439 10.37 -22.40 7.39
N PHE A 440 9.62 -21.36 7.01
CA PHE A 440 9.42 -20.21 7.89
C PHE A 440 8.59 -20.66 9.09
N GLU A 441 9.00 -20.35 10.30
CA GLU A 441 8.20 -20.50 11.53
C GLU A 441 8.15 -19.13 12.23
N PHE A 442 6.99 -18.77 12.80
CA PHE A 442 6.93 -17.58 13.64
C PHE A 442 7.53 -17.88 15.02
N GLU A 443 8.49 -17.06 15.44
CA GLU A 443 9.11 -17.14 16.75
C GLU A 443 9.08 -15.77 17.42
N GLY A 444 8.52 -15.70 18.62
CA GLY A 444 8.46 -14.48 19.42
C GLY A 444 7.44 -14.57 20.56
N PRO A 445 7.39 -13.57 21.46
CA PRO A 445 6.37 -13.45 22.50
C PRO A 445 4.94 -13.39 21.93
N GLU A 446 3.95 -13.76 22.73
CA GLU A 446 2.54 -13.82 22.29
C GLU A 446 2.03 -12.46 21.78
N GLU A 447 2.50 -11.32 22.30
CA GLU A 447 2.14 -10.00 21.78
C GLU A 447 2.71 -9.75 20.36
N GLN A 448 3.94 -10.18 20.08
CA GLN A 448 4.50 -10.12 18.72
C GLN A 448 3.76 -11.08 17.78
N LYS A 449 3.32 -12.25 18.28
CA LYS A 449 2.52 -13.23 17.53
C LYS A 449 1.13 -12.68 17.18
N LYS A 450 0.43 -12.05 18.11
CA LYS A 450 -0.85 -11.35 17.86
C LYS A 450 -0.68 -10.25 16.80
N LEU A 451 0.41 -9.48 16.88
CA LEU A 451 0.73 -8.40 15.94
C LEU A 451 1.05 -8.93 14.53
N TRP A 452 1.82 -10.01 14.44
CA TRP A 452 2.11 -10.72 13.19
C TRP A 452 0.86 -11.38 12.61
N SER A 453 -0.06 -11.83 13.47
CA SER A 453 -1.34 -12.45 13.07
C SER A 453 -2.38 -11.47 12.48
N LYS A 454 -2.08 -10.16 12.43
CA LYS A 454 -2.90 -9.17 11.69
C LYS A 454 -2.61 -9.22 10.18
N TYR A 455 -3.52 -8.74 9.35
CA TYR A 455 -3.29 -8.60 7.91
C TYR A 455 -2.42 -7.37 7.60
N TRP A 456 -1.36 -7.52 6.80
CA TRP A 456 -0.42 -6.43 6.51
C TRP A 456 -0.27 -6.07 5.02
N VAL A 457 -0.75 -6.88 4.06
CA VAL A 457 -0.37 -6.80 2.63
C VAL A 457 -1.52 -6.86 1.63
#